data_AF-A0A6I1R9H9-F1
#
_entry.id   AF-A0A6I1R9H9-F1
#
_cell.length_a   1.000
_cell.length_b   1.000
_cell.length_c   1.000
_cell.angle_alpha   90.00
_cell.angle_beta   90.00
_cell.angle_gamma   90.00
#
_symmetry.space_group_name_H-M   'P 1'
#
loop_
_entity.id
_entity.type
_entity.pdbx_description
1 polymer ?
#
loop_
_entity_poly.entity_id
_entity_poly.type
_entity_poly.pdbx_seq_one_letter_code
_entity_poly.pdbx_strand_id
1 'polypeptide(L)'
;MFAPCIAIYEPSNQYRTKRRQTSRQSSCAHPIKNIPVARKISYQFGRSQLIIEFGDITNSDTQVIVSSDDCYLSMSGGVSLAIRRAGGDDIALDAAKKIPAPLGSVVITTAGNLPAHYIFHVITRGAEAAEALPEEVLQKATDRCMGLVEALRVNSIAFPALGAGTAAFPLDRVAAQMAKVIASALLKSEREIRVEIYLYDHRGLLQEMDFIPFIARFAARVPEFADHKTESSDPVAEENRTRDRVFVSYSHKNREWLEKLQTMLRPLVRKNSIAMWDDTQIKPGKKWRDEITKALASAKVAVLLVSPEFLASEFIADHELPPLLKAAEQDGLTILWVYLSACLYKETELGAFQAAYDVGRPLDSLSTAEQNAALVSICQHIKKAIATNT
;
A
#
# COMPACT_ATOMS: atom_id res chain seq x y z
N MET A 1 70.61 -1.74 4.77
CA MET A 1 71.26 -3.01 4.40
C MET A 1 71.03 -3.98 5.56
N PHE A 2 70.47 -5.16 5.28
CA PHE A 2 70.21 -6.30 6.18
C PHE A 2 69.13 -6.14 7.27
N ALA A 3 67.98 -6.76 6.99
CA ALA A 3 67.20 -7.50 8.00
C ALA A 3 67.90 -8.83 8.32
N PRO A 4 67.58 -9.45 9.46
CA PRO A 4 67.05 -10.81 9.35
C PRO A 4 65.90 -11.16 10.32
N CYS A 5 65.08 -12.11 9.87
CA CYS A 5 64.10 -12.91 10.61
C CYS A 5 64.72 -13.65 11.81
N ILE A 6 63.89 -13.98 12.81
CA ILE A 6 63.55 -15.36 13.24
C ILE A 6 62.43 -15.26 14.31
N ALA A 7 61.39 -16.09 14.15
CA ALA A 7 60.31 -16.28 15.11
C ALA A 7 60.40 -17.69 15.69
N ILE A 8 60.43 -17.87 17.02
CA ILE A 8 60.11 -19.15 17.70
C ILE A 8 59.60 -18.91 19.15
N TYR A 9 58.45 -19.53 19.46
CA TYR A 9 57.89 -20.01 20.75
C TYR A 9 57.30 -19.09 21.86
N GLU A 10 56.03 -19.38 22.15
CA GLU A 10 55.12 -19.02 23.27
C GLU A 10 55.41 -19.81 24.59
N PRO A 11 54.63 -19.72 25.70
CA PRO A 11 53.78 -18.64 26.28
C PRO A 11 53.98 -18.49 27.82
N SER A 12 53.47 -17.42 28.45
CA SER A 12 53.01 -17.48 29.87
C SER A 12 52.28 -16.20 30.35
N ASN A 13 50.96 -16.34 30.47
CA ASN A 13 50.17 -16.19 31.70
C ASN A 13 50.55 -15.08 32.71
N GLN A 14 49.69 -14.06 32.85
CA GLN A 14 49.51 -13.15 34.00
C GLN A 14 48.45 -12.09 33.56
N TYR A 15 47.36 -11.72 34.25
CA TYR A 15 47.08 -11.60 35.67
C TYR A 15 45.57 -11.64 35.99
N ARG A 16 45.34 -11.81 37.30
CA ARG A 16 44.14 -12.14 38.04
C ARG A 16 43.50 -10.88 38.66
N THR A 17 42.19 -10.70 38.43
CA THR A 17 41.11 -10.27 39.38
C THR A 17 41.00 -8.88 40.02
N LYS A 18 39.71 -8.44 40.06
CA LYS A 18 38.93 -7.77 41.15
C LYS A 18 39.22 -6.26 41.36
N ARG A 19 38.26 -5.33 41.53
CA ARG A 19 36.92 -5.28 42.20
C ARG A 19 36.15 -4.07 41.61
N ARG A 20 34.89 -4.19 41.18
CA ARG A 20 33.62 -3.82 41.88
C ARG A 20 33.54 -2.42 42.53
N GLN A 21 32.67 -1.56 41.97
CA GLN A 21 31.49 -0.86 42.57
C GLN A 21 31.06 0.24 41.57
N THR A 22 29.82 0.70 41.36
CA THR A 22 28.44 0.42 41.76
C THR A 22 27.57 1.35 40.89
N SER A 23 26.41 0.90 40.41
CA SER A 23 25.11 1.62 40.52
C SER A 23 24.09 1.07 39.51
N ARG A 24 22.84 1.11 39.95
CA ARG A 24 21.65 0.48 39.37
C ARG A 24 21.25 1.18 38.06
N GLN A 25 21.02 0.40 37.00
CA GLN A 25 20.04 0.75 35.99
C GLN A 25 19.15 -0.46 35.72
N SER A 26 17.88 -0.27 36.06
CA SER A 26 16.76 -1.17 35.84
C SER A 26 16.61 -1.46 34.35
N SER A 27 16.57 -2.76 34.06
CA SER A 27 16.11 -3.31 32.79
C SER A 27 14.71 -2.81 32.45
N CYS A 28 14.52 -2.31 31.23
CA CYS A 28 13.29 -2.43 30.46
C CYS A 28 13.57 -1.99 29.01
N ALA A 29 14.52 -2.67 28.36
CA ALA A 29 14.55 -2.71 26.90
C ALA A 29 13.37 -3.58 26.46
N HIS A 30 12.21 -2.96 26.18
CA HIS A 30 11.17 -3.64 25.44
C HIS A 30 11.59 -3.60 23.96
N PRO A 31 11.89 -4.75 23.32
CA PRO A 31 12.04 -4.77 21.87
C PRO A 31 10.72 -4.30 21.28
N ILE A 32 10.77 -3.31 20.39
CA ILE A 32 9.65 -2.91 19.54
C ILE A 32 9.26 -4.17 18.76
N LYS A 33 8.16 -4.82 19.15
CA LYS A 33 7.60 -5.92 18.37
C LYS A 33 7.14 -5.32 17.04
N ASN A 34 7.64 -5.86 15.92
CA ASN A 34 7.09 -5.62 14.58
C ASN A 34 5.56 -5.71 14.65
N ILE A 35 4.87 -4.61 14.34
CA ILE A 35 3.41 -4.53 14.38
C ILE A 35 2.90 -5.03 13.02
N PRO A 36 2.15 -6.14 12.95
CA PRO A 36 1.75 -6.74 11.68
C PRO A 36 0.62 -5.96 11.00
N VAL A 37 0.81 -5.65 9.71
CA VAL A 37 -0.24 -5.23 8.77
C VAL A 37 -1.25 -6.39 8.65
N ALA A 38 -2.57 -6.15 8.63
CA ALA A 38 -3.49 -7.26 8.34
C ALA A 38 -3.24 -7.69 6.91
N ARG A 39 -2.84 -8.94 6.78
CA ARG A 39 -2.52 -9.53 5.49
C ARG A 39 -3.75 -9.81 4.63
N LYS A 40 -4.98 -9.49 5.04
CA LYS A 40 -6.20 -9.96 4.35
C LYS A 40 -7.38 -8.98 4.45
N ILE A 41 -8.08 -8.75 3.34
CA ILE A 41 -9.29 -7.94 3.19
C ILE A 41 -10.34 -8.79 2.46
N SER A 42 -11.63 -8.67 2.80
CA SER A 42 -12.68 -9.48 2.18
C SER A 42 -13.94 -8.67 1.85
N TYR A 43 -14.57 -8.99 0.71
CA TYR A 43 -15.79 -8.41 0.18
C TYR A 43 -16.78 -9.52 -0.16
N GLN A 44 -18.06 -9.31 0.12
CA GLN A 44 -19.13 -10.27 -0.16
C GLN A 44 -19.97 -9.80 -1.34
N PHE A 45 -20.29 -10.72 -2.26
CA PHE A 45 -21.11 -10.51 -3.44
C PHE A 45 -22.19 -11.60 -3.50
N GLY A 46 -23.32 -11.38 -2.83
CA GLY A 46 -24.32 -12.43 -2.66
C GLY A 46 -23.73 -13.64 -1.93
N ARG A 47 -23.64 -14.79 -2.62
CA ARG A 47 -22.96 -16.00 -2.09
C ARG A 47 -21.46 -16.03 -2.36
N SER A 48 -21.00 -15.24 -3.33
CA SER A 48 -19.60 -15.19 -3.73
C SER A 48 -18.76 -14.30 -2.82
N GLN A 49 -17.47 -14.59 -2.74
CA GLN A 49 -16.53 -13.85 -1.91
C GLN A 49 -15.34 -13.40 -2.73
N LEU A 50 -14.86 -12.19 -2.46
CA LEU A 50 -13.60 -11.67 -2.98
C LEU A 50 -12.67 -11.33 -1.83
N ILE A 51 -11.44 -11.82 -1.90
CA ILE A 51 -10.42 -11.67 -0.88
C ILE A 51 -9.20 -10.98 -1.51
N ILE A 52 -8.61 -10.02 -0.82
CA ILE A 52 -7.31 -9.46 -1.19
C ILE A 52 -6.34 -9.77 -0.05
N GLU A 53 -5.20 -10.39 -0.37
CA GLU A 53 -4.25 -10.92 0.60
C GLU A 53 -2.80 -10.52 0.28
N PHE A 54 -2.05 -10.08 1.28
CA PHE A 54 -0.60 -9.91 1.20
C PHE A 54 0.08 -11.26 1.43
N GLY A 55 0.69 -11.79 0.38
CA GLY A 55 1.34 -13.09 0.46
C GLY A 55 1.62 -13.70 -0.91
N ASP A 56 2.36 -14.79 -0.90
CA ASP A 56 2.68 -15.51 -2.13
C ASP A 56 1.47 -16.34 -2.60
N ILE A 57 1.03 -16.09 -3.83
CA ILE A 57 -0.10 -16.77 -4.50
C ILE A 57 0.06 -18.29 -4.56
N THR A 58 1.29 -18.80 -4.50
CA THR A 58 1.57 -20.25 -4.48
C THR A 58 1.05 -20.94 -3.22
N ASN A 59 0.68 -20.19 -2.17
CA ASN A 59 0.05 -20.72 -0.96
C ASN A 59 -1.48 -20.81 -1.04
N SER A 60 -2.09 -20.35 -2.14
CA SER A 60 -3.55 -20.40 -2.31
C SER A 60 -4.04 -21.84 -2.45
N ASP A 61 -5.16 -22.15 -1.79
CA ASP A 61 -5.92 -23.40 -1.90
C ASP A 61 -7.02 -23.33 -2.98
N THR A 62 -6.98 -22.30 -3.84
CA THR A 62 -7.96 -22.14 -4.92
C THR A 62 -7.78 -23.20 -6.02
N GLN A 63 -8.86 -23.51 -6.74
CA GLN A 63 -8.84 -24.48 -7.83
C GLN A 63 -8.09 -23.97 -9.06
N VAL A 64 -7.93 -22.66 -9.19
CA VAL A 64 -7.22 -22.01 -10.30
C VAL A 64 -6.26 -20.97 -9.76
N ILE A 65 -5.00 -21.04 -10.17
CA ILE A 65 -4.01 -19.98 -9.92
C ILE A 65 -3.71 -19.27 -11.24
N VAL A 66 -3.76 -17.94 -11.23
CA VAL A 66 -3.44 -17.13 -12.41
C VAL A 66 -1.96 -16.75 -12.40
N SER A 67 -1.29 -16.96 -13.53
CA SER A 67 0.08 -16.52 -13.77
C SER A 67 0.09 -15.35 -14.76
N SER A 68 1.06 -14.44 -14.60
CA SER A 68 1.35 -13.36 -15.55
C SER A 68 2.60 -13.75 -16.34
N ASP A 69 2.44 -14.02 -17.63
CA ASP A 69 3.48 -14.63 -18.47
C ASP A 69 3.78 -13.82 -19.74
N ASP A 70 4.88 -14.18 -20.40
CA ASP A 70 5.18 -13.78 -21.77
C ASP A 70 4.64 -14.77 -22.81
N CYS A 71 4.63 -14.36 -24.08
CA CYS A 71 4.08 -15.14 -25.19
C CYS A 71 4.77 -16.48 -25.42
N TYR A 72 5.98 -16.69 -24.89
CA TYR A 72 6.70 -17.97 -24.95
C TYR A 72 6.51 -18.81 -23.69
N LEU A 73 5.68 -18.37 -22.75
CA LEU A 73 5.46 -19.02 -21.45
C LEU A 73 6.79 -19.45 -20.82
N SER A 74 7.79 -18.56 -20.87
CA SER A 74 9.15 -18.89 -20.41
C SER A 74 9.20 -19.21 -18.91
N MET A 75 8.22 -18.70 -18.15
CA MET A 75 8.10 -18.81 -16.70
C MET A 75 9.42 -18.46 -15.98
N SER A 76 10.13 -17.45 -16.50
CA SER A 76 11.52 -17.15 -16.12
C SER A 76 11.66 -16.09 -15.03
N GLY A 77 10.58 -15.45 -14.58
CA GLY A 77 10.65 -14.45 -13.51
C GLY A 77 9.31 -14.11 -12.85
N GLY A 78 9.38 -13.33 -11.77
CA GLY A 78 8.20 -12.87 -11.03
C GLY A 78 7.30 -14.02 -10.56
N VAL A 79 5.99 -13.79 -10.63
CA VAL A 79 4.96 -14.76 -10.22
C VAL A 79 5.03 -16.06 -11.04
N SER A 80 5.34 -15.98 -12.34
CA SER A 80 5.42 -17.17 -13.21
C SER A 80 6.50 -18.15 -12.77
N LEU A 81 7.69 -17.65 -12.42
CA LEU A 81 8.77 -18.47 -11.91
C LEU A 81 8.45 -19.05 -10.53
N ALA A 82 7.78 -18.28 -9.66
CA ALA A 82 7.34 -18.78 -8.36
C ALA A 82 6.37 -19.95 -8.51
N ILE A 83 5.38 -19.83 -9.40
CA ILE A 83 4.43 -20.90 -9.74
C ILE A 83 5.16 -22.13 -10.29
N ARG A 84 6.10 -21.96 -11.25
CA ARG A 84 6.90 -23.07 -11.78
C ARG A 84 7.72 -23.77 -10.69
N ARG A 85 8.34 -23.01 -9.78
CA ARG A 85 9.14 -23.58 -8.68
C ARG A 85 8.29 -24.39 -7.71
N ALA A 86 7.08 -23.90 -7.40
CA ALA A 86 6.17 -24.58 -6.49
C ALA A 86 5.48 -25.80 -7.14
N GLY A 87 5.03 -25.66 -8.39
CA GLY A 87 4.31 -26.71 -9.10
C GLY A 87 5.19 -27.68 -9.89
N GLY A 88 6.48 -27.41 -10.06
CA GLY A 88 7.40 -28.25 -10.80
C GLY A 88 7.35 -28.04 -12.33
N ASP A 89 8.25 -28.74 -13.03
CA ASP A 89 8.46 -28.54 -14.47
C ASP A 89 7.34 -29.09 -15.36
N ASP A 90 6.42 -29.90 -14.81
CA ASP A 90 5.24 -30.40 -15.56
C ASP A 90 4.36 -29.27 -16.09
N ILE A 91 4.28 -28.15 -15.35
CA ILE A 91 3.58 -26.95 -15.81
C ILE A 91 4.25 -26.40 -17.08
N ALA A 92 5.58 -26.27 -17.05
CA ALA A 92 6.35 -25.73 -18.18
C ALA A 92 6.32 -26.68 -19.39
N LEU A 93 6.36 -27.99 -19.16
CA LEU A 93 6.25 -29.00 -20.23
C LEU A 93 4.87 -28.98 -20.90
N ASP A 94 3.79 -28.74 -20.15
CA ASP A 94 2.46 -28.58 -20.73
C ASP A 94 2.28 -27.22 -21.41
N ALA A 95 2.83 -26.15 -20.83
CA ALA A 95 2.85 -24.81 -21.42
C ALA A 95 3.58 -24.78 -22.77
N ALA A 96 4.71 -25.48 -22.89
CA ALA A 96 5.53 -25.53 -24.11
C ALA A 96 4.79 -26.08 -25.34
N LYS A 97 3.66 -26.78 -25.16
CA LYS A 97 2.81 -27.28 -26.26
C LYS A 97 1.89 -26.22 -26.84
N LYS A 98 1.81 -25.04 -26.21
CA LYS A 98 0.78 -24.01 -26.43
C LYS A 98 1.38 -22.65 -26.79
N ILE A 99 2.66 -22.62 -27.15
CA ILE A 99 3.42 -21.40 -27.50
C ILE A 99 3.71 -21.32 -29.02
N PRO A 100 3.89 -20.11 -29.57
CA PRO A 100 3.69 -18.82 -28.93
C PRO A 100 2.19 -18.52 -28.72
N ALA A 101 1.86 -17.88 -27.60
CA ALA A 101 0.50 -17.50 -27.25
C ALA A 101 0.26 -16.00 -27.50
N PRO A 102 -0.90 -15.58 -28.07
CA PRO A 102 -1.19 -14.18 -28.34
C PRO A 102 -1.27 -13.32 -27.07
N LEU A 103 -0.88 -12.05 -27.17
CA LEU A 103 -1.04 -11.06 -26.11
C LEU A 103 -2.52 -10.94 -25.66
N GLY A 104 -2.75 -10.90 -24.34
CA GLY A 104 -4.10 -10.85 -23.77
C GLY A 104 -4.85 -12.18 -23.77
N SER A 105 -4.28 -13.25 -24.34
CA SER A 105 -4.88 -14.58 -24.26
C SER A 105 -4.63 -15.23 -22.91
N VAL A 106 -5.42 -16.28 -22.62
CA VAL A 106 -5.28 -17.11 -21.41
C VAL A 106 -5.03 -18.55 -21.84
N VAL A 107 -3.87 -19.09 -21.48
CA VAL A 107 -3.49 -20.49 -21.72
C VAL A 107 -3.70 -21.29 -20.45
N ILE A 108 -4.35 -22.45 -20.55
CA ILE A 108 -4.64 -23.32 -19.40
C ILE A 108 -3.67 -24.48 -19.39
N THR A 109 -3.06 -24.78 -18.25
CA THR A 109 -2.18 -25.93 -18.04
C THR A 109 -2.54 -26.70 -16.77
N THR A 110 -1.91 -27.86 -16.58
CA THR A 110 -1.87 -28.53 -15.26
C THR A 110 -1.23 -27.62 -14.21
N ALA A 111 -1.62 -27.77 -12.94
CA ALA A 111 -0.96 -27.13 -11.81
C ALA A 111 0.28 -27.87 -11.29
N GLY A 112 0.62 -29.02 -11.89
CA GLY A 112 1.73 -29.86 -11.45
C GLY A 112 1.53 -30.29 -10.00
N ASN A 113 2.48 -29.94 -9.13
CA ASN A 113 2.48 -30.26 -7.70
C ASN A 113 1.70 -29.27 -6.83
N LEU A 114 1.17 -28.17 -7.39
CA LEU A 114 0.34 -27.24 -6.63
C LEU A 114 -1.03 -27.88 -6.31
N PRO A 115 -1.68 -27.50 -5.20
CA PRO A 115 -3.01 -28.02 -4.84
C PRO A 115 -4.12 -27.57 -5.80
N ALA A 116 -3.87 -26.55 -6.62
CA ALA A 116 -4.79 -26.09 -7.65
C ALA A 116 -5.02 -27.18 -8.72
N HIS A 117 -6.12 -27.06 -9.45
CA HIS A 117 -6.41 -27.95 -10.59
C HIS A 117 -5.76 -27.43 -11.88
N TYR A 118 -5.74 -26.11 -12.05
CA TYR A 118 -5.27 -25.45 -13.27
C TYR A 118 -4.41 -24.23 -12.97
N ILE A 119 -3.45 -23.96 -13.87
CA ILE A 119 -2.84 -22.63 -14.00
C ILE A 119 -3.44 -21.93 -15.21
N PHE A 120 -3.89 -20.70 -15.01
CA PHE A 120 -4.31 -19.80 -16.08
C PHE A 120 -3.17 -18.82 -16.37
N HIS A 121 -2.43 -19.07 -17.45
CA HIS A 121 -1.35 -18.19 -17.90
C HIS A 121 -1.91 -17.05 -18.73
N VAL A 122 -1.93 -15.84 -18.17
CA VAL A 122 -2.31 -14.63 -18.89
C VAL A 122 -1.08 -14.07 -19.59
N ILE A 123 -1.18 -13.91 -20.91
CA ILE A 123 -0.10 -13.35 -21.71
C ILE A 123 -0.11 -11.82 -21.60
N THR A 124 0.86 -11.30 -20.85
CA THR A 124 1.03 -9.88 -20.54
C THR A 124 2.28 -9.27 -21.19
N ARG A 125 3.03 -10.05 -21.97
CA ARG A 125 4.22 -9.57 -22.68
C ARG A 125 4.36 -10.28 -24.03
N GLY A 126 4.49 -9.50 -25.09
CA GLY A 126 4.74 -9.99 -26.45
C GLY A 126 6.21 -10.34 -26.70
N ALA A 127 6.52 -10.72 -27.94
CA ALA A 127 7.87 -11.07 -28.37
C ALA A 127 8.81 -9.86 -28.51
N GLU A 128 8.25 -8.69 -28.81
CA GLU A 128 8.99 -7.43 -28.94
C GLU A 128 9.03 -6.67 -27.61
N ALA A 129 10.11 -5.92 -27.40
CA ALA A 129 10.28 -5.12 -26.19
C ALA A 129 9.51 -3.79 -26.31
N ALA A 130 8.65 -3.56 -25.32
CA ALA A 130 8.11 -2.27 -24.92
C ALA A 130 7.14 -1.57 -25.89
N GLU A 131 5.90 -2.05 -25.92
CA GLU A 131 4.75 -1.14 -25.83
C GLU A 131 4.05 -1.41 -24.49
N ALA A 132 3.62 -0.36 -23.80
CA ALA A 132 2.70 -0.51 -22.67
C ALA A 132 1.46 -1.24 -23.20
N LEU A 133 1.01 -2.32 -22.52
CA LEU A 133 -0.22 -2.98 -22.97
C LEU A 133 -1.36 -1.94 -22.98
N PRO A 134 -2.27 -1.99 -23.96
CA PRO A 134 -3.51 -1.26 -23.83
C PRO A 134 -4.24 -1.70 -22.55
N GLU A 135 -4.81 -0.76 -21.78
CA GLU A 135 -5.55 -1.09 -20.54
C GLU A 135 -6.65 -2.13 -20.78
N GLU A 136 -7.23 -2.13 -21.98
CA GLU A 136 -8.23 -3.11 -22.43
C GLU A 136 -7.73 -4.56 -22.38
N VAL A 137 -6.42 -4.79 -22.53
CA VAL A 137 -5.83 -6.14 -22.51
C VAL A 137 -6.00 -6.75 -21.11
N LEU A 138 -5.75 -5.99 -20.05
CA LEU A 138 -5.94 -6.48 -18.67
C LEU A 138 -7.42 -6.73 -18.37
N GLN A 139 -8.30 -5.84 -18.83
CA GLN A 139 -9.74 -6.00 -18.66
C GLN A 139 -10.23 -7.28 -19.36
N LYS A 140 -9.88 -7.47 -20.64
CA LYS A 140 -10.27 -8.64 -21.45
C LYS A 140 -9.66 -9.94 -20.90
N ALA A 141 -8.42 -9.91 -20.44
CA ALA A 141 -7.77 -11.08 -19.85
C ALA A 141 -8.43 -11.49 -18.53
N THR A 142 -8.71 -10.52 -17.65
CA THR A 142 -9.42 -10.79 -16.38
C THR A 142 -10.83 -11.34 -16.65
N ASP A 143 -11.55 -10.76 -17.62
CA ASP A 143 -12.89 -11.20 -18.01
C ASP A 143 -12.86 -12.63 -18.57
N ARG A 144 -11.86 -12.93 -19.40
CA ARG A 144 -11.65 -14.28 -19.94
C ARG A 144 -11.33 -15.30 -18.84
N CYS A 145 -10.53 -14.95 -17.83
CA CYS A 145 -10.31 -15.82 -16.67
C CYS A 145 -11.63 -16.13 -15.95
N MET A 146 -12.46 -15.10 -15.69
CA MET A 146 -13.76 -15.30 -15.04
C MET A 146 -14.72 -16.14 -15.91
N GLY A 147 -14.73 -15.94 -17.23
CA GLY A 147 -15.50 -16.77 -18.15
C GLY A 147 -15.04 -18.24 -18.17
N LEU A 148 -13.73 -18.48 -18.07
CA LEU A 148 -13.17 -19.84 -17.98
C LEU A 148 -13.50 -20.52 -16.64
N VAL A 149 -13.56 -19.77 -15.54
CA VAL A 149 -14.02 -20.28 -14.23
C VAL A 149 -15.43 -20.86 -14.35
N GLU A 150 -16.33 -20.14 -15.02
CA GLU A 150 -17.69 -20.63 -15.28
C GLU A 150 -17.73 -21.81 -16.25
N ALA A 151 -16.99 -21.73 -17.36
CA ALA A 151 -16.96 -22.79 -18.38
C ALA A 151 -16.42 -24.12 -17.83
N LEU A 152 -15.38 -24.08 -17.00
CA LEU A 152 -14.80 -25.25 -16.35
C LEU A 152 -15.55 -25.67 -15.07
N ARG A 153 -16.55 -24.89 -14.65
CA ARG A 153 -17.33 -25.11 -13.42
C ARG A 153 -16.47 -25.22 -12.14
N VAL A 154 -15.34 -24.52 -12.10
CA VAL A 154 -14.56 -24.34 -10.87
C VAL A 154 -15.14 -23.19 -10.05
N ASN A 155 -15.00 -23.22 -8.73
CA ASN A 155 -15.63 -22.27 -7.82
C ASN A 155 -14.61 -21.35 -7.14
N SER A 156 -13.32 -21.48 -7.43
CA SER A 156 -12.32 -20.60 -6.83
C SER A 156 -11.13 -20.31 -7.72
N ILE A 157 -10.65 -19.07 -7.67
CA ILE A 157 -9.55 -18.56 -8.49
C ILE A 157 -8.73 -17.52 -7.72
N ALA A 158 -7.40 -17.63 -7.79
CA ALA A 158 -6.47 -16.64 -7.25
C ALA A 158 -5.77 -15.87 -8.36
N PHE A 159 -5.77 -14.54 -8.26
CA PHE A 159 -5.08 -13.62 -9.16
C PHE A 159 -3.87 -12.98 -8.46
N PRO A 160 -2.77 -12.68 -9.18
CA PRO A 160 -1.80 -11.69 -8.72
C PRO A 160 -2.32 -10.27 -9.01
N ALA A 161 -1.57 -9.24 -8.63
CA ALA A 161 -1.72 -7.90 -9.20
C ALA A 161 -1.33 -7.91 -10.71
N LEU A 162 -2.25 -8.39 -11.54
CA LEU A 162 -2.00 -8.78 -12.94
C LEU A 162 -1.47 -7.60 -13.77
N GLY A 163 -0.26 -7.75 -14.33
CA GLY A 163 0.39 -6.69 -15.12
C GLY A 163 1.20 -5.65 -14.32
N ALA A 164 1.14 -5.62 -12.99
CA ALA A 164 1.88 -4.65 -12.17
C ALA A 164 3.40 -4.91 -12.11
N GLY A 165 3.86 -6.06 -12.61
CA GLY A 165 5.25 -6.51 -12.56
C GLY A 165 6.10 -5.95 -13.71
N THR A 166 6.66 -6.85 -14.52
CA THR A 166 7.51 -6.51 -15.67
C THR A 166 6.75 -5.75 -16.77
N ALA A 167 5.43 -5.90 -16.84
CA ALA A 167 4.58 -5.14 -17.76
C ALA A 167 4.35 -3.67 -17.31
N ALA A 168 4.84 -3.29 -16.12
CA ALA A 168 4.94 -1.92 -15.62
C ALA A 168 3.61 -1.14 -15.57
N PHE A 169 2.47 -1.82 -15.38
CA PHE A 169 1.21 -1.12 -15.16
C PHE A 169 1.18 -0.43 -13.80
N PRO A 170 0.72 0.83 -13.72
CA PRO A 170 0.44 1.49 -12.46
C PRO A 170 -0.56 0.67 -11.62
N LEU A 171 -0.23 0.43 -10.36
CA LEU A 171 -0.98 -0.44 -9.45
C LEU A 171 -2.43 0.01 -9.25
N ASP A 172 -2.69 1.31 -9.27
CA ASP A 172 -4.02 1.91 -9.20
C ASP A 172 -4.85 1.57 -10.45
N ARG A 173 -4.25 1.65 -11.65
CA ARG A 173 -4.93 1.28 -12.90
C ARG A 173 -5.23 -0.21 -12.95
N VAL A 174 -4.29 -1.07 -12.54
CA VAL A 174 -4.54 -2.53 -12.42
C VAL A 174 -5.71 -2.80 -11.47
N ALA A 175 -5.69 -2.20 -10.28
CA ALA A 175 -6.75 -2.36 -9.29
C ALA A 175 -8.12 -1.94 -9.84
N ALA A 176 -8.20 -0.79 -10.52
CA ALA A 176 -9.44 -0.29 -11.08
C ALA A 176 -10.03 -1.26 -12.13
N GLN A 177 -9.20 -1.78 -13.03
CA GLN A 177 -9.64 -2.69 -14.10
C GLN A 177 -10.06 -4.05 -13.53
N MET A 178 -9.24 -4.63 -12.65
CA MET A 178 -9.56 -5.92 -12.00
C MET A 178 -10.82 -5.82 -11.16
N ALA A 179 -10.96 -4.77 -10.33
CA ALA A 179 -12.14 -4.58 -9.48
C ALA A 179 -13.43 -4.51 -10.30
N LYS A 180 -13.43 -3.72 -11.36
CA LYS A 180 -14.60 -3.56 -12.25
C LYS A 180 -15.04 -4.91 -12.84
N VAL A 181 -14.11 -5.68 -13.38
CA VAL A 181 -14.41 -6.96 -14.05
C VAL A 181 -14.85 -8.01 -13.04
N ILE A 182 -14.08 -8.20 -11.97
CA ILE A 182 -14.35 -9.23 -10.95
C ILE A 182 -15.69 -8.94 -10.26
N ALA A 183 -15.93 -7.70 -9.82
CA ALA A 183 -17.18 -7.34 -9.17
C ALA A 183 -18.40 -7.56 -10.10
N SER A 184 -18.31 -7.15 -11.36
CA SER A 184 -19.35 -7.41 -12.36
C SER A 184 -19.58 -8.92 -12.59
N ALA A 185 -18.52 -9.71 -12.67
CA ALA A 185 -18.63 -11.16 -12.86
C ALA A 185 -19.28 -11.85 -11.64
N LEU A 186 -18.86 -11.48 -10.42
CA LEU A 186 -19.41 -12.04 -9.19
C LEU A 186 -20.88 -11.67 -8.96
N LEU A 187 -21.30 -10.45 -9.35
CA LEU A 187 -22.70 -10.03 -9.27
C LEU A 187 -23.61 -10.77 -10.25
N LYS A 188 -23.09 -11.10 -11.44
CA LYS A 188 -23.87 -11.77 -12.50
C LYS A 188 -23.92 -13.28 -12.34
N SER A 189 -22.95 -13.86 -11.62
CA SER A 189 -22.89 -15.30 -11.42
C SER A 189 -23.99 -15.76 -10.49
N GLU A 190 -24.68 -16.83 -10.88
CA GLU A 190 -25.60 -17.55 -9.99
C GLU A 190 -24.86 -18.54 -9.09
N ARG A 191 -23.59 -18.85 -9.36
CA ARG A 191 -22.79 -19.80 -8.59
C ARG A 191 -22.00 -19.09 -7.50
N GLU A 192 -21.69 -19.82 -6.46
CA GLU A 192 -20.75 -19.35 -5.43
C GLU A 192 -19.33 -19.44 -5.98
N ILE A 193 -18.67 -18.29 -6.09
CA ILE A 193 -17.30 -18.17 -6.57
C ILE A 193 -16.47 -17.42 -5.51
N ARG A 194 -15.34 -18.02 -5.12
CA ARG A 194 -14.32 -17.41 -4.26
C ARG A 194 -13.17 -16.88 -5.12
N VAL A 195 -13.01 -15.57 -5.16
CA VAL A 195 -11.89 -14.92 -5.85
C VAL A 195 -10.88 -14.44 -4.81
N GLU A 196 -9.60 -14.70 -5.04
CA GLU A 196 -8.50 -14.19 -4.24
C GLU A 196 -7.61 -13.29 -5.09
N ILE A 197 -7.05 -12.24 -4.51
CA ILE A 197 -6.04 -11.38 -5.13
C ILE A 197 -4.84 -11.32 -4.21
N TYR A 198 -3.69 -11.82 -4.66
CA TYR A 198 -2.45 -11.82 -3.92
C TYR A 198 -1.57 -10.62 -4.31
N LEU A 199 -1.16 -9.86 -3.30
CA LEU A 199 -0.28 -8.70 -3.40
C LEU A 199 1.08 -9.08 -2.82
N TYR A 200 2.01 -9.40 -3.71
CA TYR A 200 3.35 -9.81 -3.36
C TYR A 200 4.29 -9.58 -4.53
N ASP A 201 5.49 -9.10 -4.23
CA ASP A 201 6.51 -8.90 -5.26
C ASP A 201 7.60 -9.96 -5.18
N HIS A 202 7.48 -10.96 -6.05
CA HIS A 202 8.48 -12.02 -6.23
C HIS A 202 9.84 -11.51 -6.75
N ARG A 203 9.95 -10.23 -7.12
CA ARG A 203 11.23 -9.60 -7.52
C ARG A 203 11.95 -8.88 -6.37
N GLY A 204 11.27 -8.66 -5.24
CA GLY A 204 11.83 -7.97 -4.07
C GLY A 204 12.10 -6.47 -4.27
N LEU A 205 11.43 -5.84 -5.23
CA LEU A 205 11.50 -4.41 -5.55
C LEU A 205 10.44 -3.59 -4.80
N LEU A 206 9.28 -4.19 -4.50
CA LEU A 206 8.16 -3.56 -3.81
C LEU A 206 8.00 -4.14 -2.40
N GLN A 207 7.65 -3.28 -1.47
CA GLN A 207 7.22 -3.62 -0.11
C GLN A 207 5.70 -3.63 -0.01
N GLU A 208 5.14 -4.20 1.06
CA GLU A 208 3.68 -4.23 1.28
C GLU A 208 3.03 -2.83 1.15
N MET A 209 3.75 -1.78 1.58
CA MET A 209 3.26 -0.39 1.50
C MET A 209 3.11 0.13 0.07
N ASP A 210 3.86 -0.40 -0.89
CA ASP A 210 3.77 0.04 -2.29
C ASP A 210 2.46 -0.42 -2.95
N PHE A 211 1.75 -1.38 -2.34
CA PHE A 211 0.45 -1.85 -2.81
C PHE A 211 -0.73 -1.07 -2.20
N ILE A 212 -0.50 -0.07 -1.35
CA ILE A 212 -1.57 0.79 -0.81
C ILE A 212 -2.43 1.41 -1.93
N PRO A 213 -1.88 1.95 -3.02
CA PRO A 213 -2.67 2.48 -4.13
C PRO A 213 -3.58 1.42 -4.76
N PHE A 214 -3.12 0.17 -4.85
CA PHE A 214 -3.94 -0.95 -5.32
C PHE A 214 -5.15 -1.14 -4.41
N ILE A 215 -4.91 -1.28 -3.10
CA ILE A 215 -5.98 -1.50 -2.12
C ILE A 215 -6.99 -0.35 -2.12
N ALA A 216 -6.50 0.89 -2.08
CA ALA A 216 -7.36 2.07 -2.05
C ALA A 216 -8.24 2.16 -3.29
N ARG A 217 -7.65 1.97 -4.48
CA ARG A 217 -8.40 2.05 -5.75
C ARG A 217 -9.38 0.89 -5.91
N PHE A 218 -9.01 -0.31 -5.46
CA PHE A 218 -9.89 -1.46 -5.45
C PHE A 218 -11.10 -1.21 -4.53
N ALA A 219 -10.84 -0.75 -3.30
CA ALA A 219 -11.87 -0.43 -2.31
C ALA A 219 -12.79 0.72 -2.74
N ALA A 220 -12.33 1.65 -3.56
CA ALA A 220 -13.17 2.73 -4.09
C ALA A 220 -14.18 2.22 -5.13
N ARG A 221 -13.85 1.15 -5.87
CA ARG A 221 -14.66 0.67 -7.01
C ARG A 221 -15.63 -0.45 -6.64
N VAL A 222 -15.31 -1.27 -5.64
CA VAL A 222 -16.15 -2.40 -5.20
C VAL A 222 -17.51 -1.98 -4.62
N PRO A 223 -17.63 -0.90 -3.81
CA PRO A 223 -18.92 -0.48 -3.22
C PRO A 223 -20.00 -0.09 -4.23
N GLU A 224 -19.64 0.22 -5.47
CA GLU A 224 -20.61 0.41 -6.55
C GLU A 224 -21.39 -0.89 -6.89
N PHE A 225 -20.95 -2.03 -6.37
CA PHE A 225 -21.36 -3.36 -6.82
C PHE A 225 -21.63 -4.37 -5.70
N ALA A 226 -21.60 -4.02 -4.41
CA ALA A 226 -21.67 -5.02 -3.33
C ALA A 226 -22.59 -4.64 -2.16
N ASP A 227 -23.41 -5.59 -1.71
CA ASP A 227 -24.13 -5.51 -0.43
C ASP A 227 -23.16 -5.72 0.74
N HIS A 228 -22.99 -4.67 1.55
CA HIS A 228 -22.13 -4.71 2.72
C HIS A 228 -22.78 -5.48 3.89
N LYS A 229 -22.41 -6.75 4.09
CA LYS A 229 -22.50 -7.39 5.41
C LYS A 229 -21.15 -7.32 6.11
N THR A 230 -21.04 -6.37 7.04
CA THR A 230 -19.97 -6.32 8.03
C THR A 230 -20.45 -7.12 9.24
N GLU A 231 -19.86 -8.28 9.51
CA GLU A 231 -19.99 -8.86 10.86
C GLU A 231 -19.15 -8.02 11.81
N SER A 232 -19.81 -7.16 12.57
CA SER A 232 -19.27 -6.51 13.76
C SER A 232 -20.27 -6.65 14.88
N SER A 233 -19.94 -7.44 15.89
CA SER A 233 -20.62 -7.41 17.18
C SER A 233 -20.31 -6.08 17.87
N ASP A 234 -21.39 -5.32 18.12
CA ASP A 234 -21.63 -4.28 19.13
C ASP A 234 -22.01 -2.90 18.57
N PRO A 235 -23.19 -2.36 18.97
CA PRO A 235 -23.70 -1.07 18.49
C PRO A 235 -23.07 0.09 19.28
N VAL A 236 -22.77 1.21 18.63
CA VAL A 236 -22.37 2.45 19.34
C VAL A 236 -23.18 3.63 18.81
N ALA A 237 -23.88 4.26 19.74
CA ALA A 237 -24.71 5.45 19.59
C ALA A 237 -23.90 6.72 19.24
N GLU A 238 -24.58 7.68 18.61
CA GLU A 238 -24.11 9.02 18.32
C GLU A 238 -24.02 9.86 19.62
N GLU A 239 -22.80 10.20 20.05
CA GLU A 239 -22.55 11.22 21.07
C GLU A 239 -21.57 12.28 20.54
N ASN A 240 -21.87 13.52 20.89
CA ASN A 240 -21.19 14.78 20.59
C ASN A 240 -19.64 14.66 20.62
N ARG A 241 -18.98 14.58 19.46
CA ARG A 241 -17.51 14.39 19.37
C ARG A 241 -16.78 15.74 19.33
N THR A 242 -15.97 16.01 20.35
CA THR A 242 -15.03 17.14 20.35
C THR A 242 -13.93 16.92 19.31
N ARG A 243 -13.70 17.89 18.41
CA ARG A 243 -12.58 17.86 17.46
C ARG A 243 -11.29 18.28 18.18
N ASP A 244 -10.34 17.37 18.32
CA ASP A 244 -9.08 17.60 19.06
C ASP A 244 -7.82 17.09 18.35
N ARG A 245 -7.97 16.52 17.14
CA ARG A 245 -6.86 15.88 16.42
C ARG A 245 -6.23 16.75 15.33
N VAL A 246 -4.99 16.43 15.00
CA VAL A 246 -4.29 16.92 13.80
C VAL A 246 -4.30 15.82 12.75
N PHE A 247 -4.97 16.04 11.63
CA PHE A 247 -4.88 15.19 10.45
C PHE A 247 -3.71 15.62 9.59
N VAL A 248 -2.90 14.70 9.05
CA VAL A 248 -1.84 15.04 8.08
C VAL A 248 -2.13 14.35 6.74
N SER A 249 -2.30 15.15 5.69
CA SER A 249 -2.42 14.69 4.30
C SER A 249 -1.11 14.91 3.57
N TYR A 250 -0.62 13.91 2.85
CA TYR A 250 0.63 13.98 2.10
C TYR A 250 0.66 12.94 0.98
N SER A 251 1.50 13.14 -0.03
CA SER A 251 1.80 12.06 -0.98
C SER A 251 2.82 11.10 -0.38
N HIS A 252 2.58 9.79 -0.49
CA HIS A 252 3.52 8.78 0.01
C HIS A 252 4.93 8.91 -0.57
N LYS A 253 5.08 9.51 -1.76
CA LYS A 253 6.39 9.81 -2.37
C LYS A 253 7.19 10.85 -1.57
N ASN A 254 6.54 11.63 -0.71
CA ASN A 254 7.14 12.63 0.16
C ASN A 254 7.15 12.19 1.64
N ARG A 255 7.12 10.88 1.93
CA ARG A 255 7.08 10.33 3.29
C ARG A 255 8.18 10.85 4.22
N GLU A 256 9.36 11.13 3.71
CA GLU A 256 10.46 11.71 4.50
C GLU A 256 10.04 13.02 5.21
N TRP A 257 9.15 13.82 4.60
CA TRP A 257 8.67 15.07 5.18
C TRP A 257 7.65 14.83 6.29
N LEU A 258 6.80 13.82 6.14
CA LEU A 258 5.93 13.36 7.22
C LEU A 258 6.78 12.92 8.42
N GLU A 259 7.82 12.11 8.20
CA GLU A 259 8.68 11.59 9.27
C GLU A 259 9.45 12.70 10.00
N LYS A 260 9.95 13.70 9.26
CA LYS A 260 10.55 14.91 9.84
C LYS A 260 9.53 15.67 10.70
N LEU A 261 8.32 15.91 10.19
CA LEU A 261 7.26 16.62 10.92
C LEU A 261 6.84 15.85 12.19
N GLN A 262 6.60 14.55 12.07
CA GLN A 262 6.29 13.67 13.20
C GLN A 262 7.38 13.72 14.28
N THR A 263 8.64 13.66 13.86
CA THR A 263 9.79 13.74 14.77
C THR A 263 9.81 15.07 15.53
N MET A 264 9.54 16.18 14.85
CA MET A 264 9.46 17.51 15.46
C MET A 264 8.27 17.68 16.41
N LEU A 265 7.14 17.02 16.12
CA LEU A 265 5.93 17.06 16.95
C LEU A 265 5.96 16.10 18.15
N ARG A 266 6.86 15.10 18.20
CA ARG A 266 6.97 14.13 19.31
C ARG A 266 6.96 14.76 20.72
N PRO A 267 7.65 15.88 21.00
CA PRO A 267 7.58 16.52 22.31
C PRO A 267 6.17 17.00 22.70
N LEU A 268 5.36 17.43 21.73
CA LEU A 268 3.99 17.89 21.96
C LEU A 268 3.03 16.71 22.13
N VAL A 269 3.21 15.64 21.33
CA VAL A 269 2.46 14.39 21.46
C VAL A 269 2.72 13.74 22.82
N ARG A 270 3.98 13.65 23.27
CA ARG A 270 4.34 13.08 24.59
C ARG A 270 3.73 13.85 25.77
N LYS A 271 3.48 15.14 25.62
CA LYS A 271 2.84 15.99 26.63
C LYS A 271 1.30 15.96 26.52
N ASN A 272 0.73 15.10 25.68
CA ASN A 272 -0.70 15.07 25.33
C ASN A 272 -1.24 16.45 24.91
N SER A 273 -0.38 17.33 24.38
CA SER A 273 -0.80 18.66 23.90
C SER A 273 -1.39 18.59 22.49
N ILE A 274 -1.12 17.52 21.76
CA ILE A 274 -1.57 17.26 20.39
C ILE A 274 -1.84 15.76 20.24
N ALA A 275 -2.98 15.40 19.66
CA ALA A 275 -3.24 14.05 19.16
C ALA A 275 -3.08 14.07 17.63
N MET A 276 -2.00 13.50 17.13
CA MET A 276 -1.75 13.43 15.69
C MET A 276 -2.45 12.20 15.10
N TRP A 277 -3.01 12.35 13.92
CA TRP A 277 -3.55 11.30 13.08
C TRP A 277 -3.00 11.48 11.68
N ASP A 278 -2.55 10.38 11.10
CA ASP A 278 -2.19 10.27 9.70
C ASP A 278 -2.56 8.84 9.27
N ASP A 279 -2.52 8.59 7.97
CA ASP A 279 -2.92 7.33 7.38
C ASP A 279 -2.08 6.13 7.87
N THR A 280 -0.87 6.35 8.41
CA THR A 280 -0.07 5.29 9.06
C THR A 280 -0.70 4.76 10.36
N GLN A 281 -1.70 5.45 10.91
CA GLN A 281 -2.39 5.08 12.15
C GLN A 281 -3.69 4.30 11.94
N ILE A 282 -4.09 4.07 10.68
CA ILE A 282 -5.25 3.25 10.36
C ILE A 282 -4.96 1.81 10.76
N LYS A 283 -5.71 1.31 11.75
CA LYS A 283 -5.60 -0.07 12.21
C LYS A 283 -6.14 -1.01 11.13
N PRO A 284 -5.40 -2.07 10.78
CA PRO A 284 -5.89 -3.05 9.82
C PRO A 284 -7.22 -3.68 10.25
N GLY A 285 -8.14 -3.88 9.30
CA GLY A 285 -9.50 -4.38 9.55
C GLY A 285 -10.55 -3.30 9.82
N LYS A 286 -10.16 -2.02 9.96
CA LYS A 286 -11.10 -0.90 9.90
C LYS A 286 -11.25 -0.41 8.46
N LYS A 287 -12.49 -0.11 8.04
CA LYS A 287 -12.77 0.44 6.71
C LYS A 287 -12.00 1.74 6.54
N TRP A 288 -10.98 1.75 5.67
CA TRP A 288 -10.07 2.87 5.46
C TRP A 288 -10.80 4.20 5.21
N ARG A 289 -11.84 4.16 4.37
CA ARG A 289 -12.70 5.33 4.10
C ARG A 289 -13.45 5.79 5.34
N ASP A 290 -13.94 4.87 6.16
CA ASP A 290 -14.61 5.21 7.43
C ASP A 290 -13.61 5.74 8.45
N GLU A 291 -12.37 5.26 8.47
CA GLU A 291 -11.33 5.77 9.36
C GLU A 291 -10.81 7.13 8.92
N ILE A 292 -10.64 7.40 7.63
CA ILE A 292 -10.40 8.75 7.11
C ILE A 292 -11.60 9.64 7.46
N THR A 293 -12.83 9.20 7.20
CA THR A 293 -14.03 9.98 7.54
C THR A 293 -14.13 10.24 9.04
N LYS A 294 -13.83 9.26 9.90
CA LYS A 294 -13.77 9.44 11.36
C LYS A 294 -12.62 10.35 11.77
N ALA A 295 -11.46 10.21 11.15
CA ALA A 295 -10.28 11.02 11.44
C ALA A 295 -10.57 12.48 11.08
N LEU A 296 -11.08 12.73 9.87
CA LEU A 296 -11.57 14.03 9.41
C LEU A 296 -12.63 14.57 10.37
N ALA A 297 -13.64 13.78 10.75
CA ALA A 297 -14.66 14.19 11.71
C ALA A 297 -14.08 14.56 13.09
N SER A 298 -12.99 13.92 13.52
CA SER A 298 -12.30 14.24 14.78
C SER A 298 -11.19 15.29 14.66
N ALA A 299 -10.79 15.66 13.44
CA ALA A 299 -9.67 16.55 13.19
C ALA A 299 -10.10 18.00 13.44
N LYS A 300 -9.38 18.72 14.30
CA LYS A 300 -9.51 20.17 14.47
C LYS A 300 -8.61 20.94 13.51
N VAL A 301 -7.46 20.34 13.18
CA VAL A 301 -6.47 20.90 12.26
C VAL A 301 -6.13 19.86 11.21
N ALA A 302 -6.06 20.26 9.95
CA ALA A 302 -5.53 19.44 8.87
C ALA A 302 -4.25 20.06 8.31
N VAL A 303 -3.17 19.30 8.28
CA VAL A 303 -1.88 19.69 7.75
C VAL A 303 -1.69 19.07 6.38
N LEU A 304 -1.54 19.88 5.34
CA LEU A 304 -1.40 19.39 3.96
C LEU A 304 0.04 19.59 3.50
N LEU A 305 0.73 18.52 3.14
CA LEU A 305 2.11 18.55 2.65
C LEU A 305 2.11 18.64 1.12
N VAL A 306 2.16 19.87 0.58
CA VAL A 306 1.86 20.17 -0.83
C VAL A 306 3.12 20.13 -1.69
N SER A 307 3.13 19.23 -2.67
CA SER A 307 4.17 18.97 -3.66
C SER A 307 3.54 18.68 -5.03
N PRO A 308 4.33 18.58 -6.13
CA PRO A 308 3.83 18.06 -7.40
C PRO A 308 3.14 16.70 -7.26
N GLU A 309 3.70 15.79 -6.45
CA GLU A 309 3.14 14.46 -6.24
C GLU A 309 1.85 14.47 -5.43
N PHE A 310 1.69 15.45 -4.54
CA PHE A 310 0.45 15.69 -3.82
C PHE A 310 -0.65 16.16 -4.77
N LEU A 311 -0.37 17.17 -5.60
CA LEU A 311 -1.34 17.74 -6.54
C LEU A 311 -1.69 16.78 -7.69
N ALA A 312 -0.76 15.92 -8.11
CA ALA A 312 -0.97 14.94 -9.17
C ALA A 312 -1.70 13.66 -8.69
N SER A 313 -1.94 13.51 -7.38
CA SER A 313 -2.60 12.33 -6.83
C SER A 313 -4.11 12.40 -7.05
N GLU A 314 -4.64 11.59 -7.97
CA GLU A 314 -6.11 11.44 -8.19
C GLU A 314 -6.83 11.13 -6.86
N PHE A 315 -6.24 10.35 -5.96
CA PHE A 315 -6.85 10.04 -4.66
C PHE A 315 -6.99 11.28 -3.77
N ILE A 316 -5.95 12.11 -3.69
CA ILE A 316 -5.99 13.32 -2.86
C ILE A 316 -6.98 14.31 -3.47
N ALA A 317 -6.93 14.52 -4.79
CA ALA A 317 -7.81 15.43 -5.51
C ALA A 317 -9.29 15.03 -5.42
N ASP A 318 -9.62 13.75 -5.60
CA ASP A 318 -11.01 13.30 -5.69
C ASP A 318 -11.62 12.90 -4.34
N HIS A 319 -10.79 12.57 -3.33
CA HIS A 319 -11.27 11.90 -2.12
C HIS A 319 -10.77 12.47 -0.78
N GLU A 320 -9.56 13.04 -0.69
CA GLU A 320 -9.09 13.65 0.57
C GLU A 320 -9.35 15.15 0.64
N LEU A 321 -8.99 15.89 -0.40
CA LEU A 321 -9.03 17.34 -0.40
C LEU A 321 -10.47 17.89 -0.37
N PRO A 322 -11.44 17.38 -1.15
CA PRO A 322 -12.81 17.89 -1.11
C PRO A 322 -13.48 17.83 0.28
N PRO A 323 -13.45 16.71 1.04
CA PRO A 323 -14.04 16.70 2.37
C PRO A 323 -13.26 17.56 3.39
N LEU A 324 -11.94 17.74 3.22
CA LEU A 324 -11.14 18.67 4.03
C LEU A 324 -11.58 20.12 3.83
N LEU A 325 -11.70 20.56 2.57
CA LEU A 325 -12.16 21.90 2.22
C LEU A 325 -13.58 22.15 2.75
N LYS A 326 -14.49 21.20 2.54
CA LYS A 326 -15.86 21.27 3.06
C LYS A 326 -15.88 21.39 4.60
N ALA A 327 -15.10 20.57 5.29
CA ALA A 327 -15.02 20.62 6.76
C ALA A 327 -14.40 21.92 7.28
N ALA A 328 -13.54 22.58 6.49
CA ALA A 328 -12.97 23.87 6.85
C ALA A 328 -13.99 25.01 6.72
N GLU A 329 -14.84 24.95 5.70
CA GLU A 329 -15.92 25.92 5.50
C GLU A 329 -17.08 25.74 6.48
N GLN A 330 -17.46 24.50 6.77
CA GLN A 330 -18.75 24.19 7.43
C GLN A 330 -18.60 23.76 8.88
N ASP A 331 -17.48 23.11 9.22
CA ASP A 331 -17.35 22.36 10.47
C ASP A 331 -16.20 22.88 11.36
N GLY A 332 -15.61 24.03 11.04
CA GLY A 332 -14.56 24.68 11.84
C GLY A 332 -13.18 24.02 11.81
N LEU A 333 -12.91 23.14 10.83
CA LEU A 333 -11.58 22.57 10.62
C LEU A 333 -10.60 23.66 10.17
N THR A 334 -9.44 23.77 10.81
CA THR A 334 -8.37 24.67 10.34
C THR A 334 -7.46 23.94 9.36
N ILE A 335 -7.38 24.41 8.12
CA ILE A 335 -6.40 23.90 7.14
C ILE A 335 -5.09 24.68 7.27
N LEU A 336 -3.98 23.96 7.42
CA LEU A 336 -2.62 24.45 7.43
C LEU A 336 -1.80 23.72 6.36
N TRP A 337 -1.62 24.34 5.20
CA TRP A 337 -0.84 23.70 4.14
C TRP A 337 0.63 24.14 4.18
N VAL A 338 1.53 23.24 3.80
CA VAL A 338 2.99 23.41 3.81
C VAL A 338 3.49 23.28 2.39
N TYR A 339 4.19 24.30 1.90
CA TYR A 339 4.77 24.31 0.55
C TYR A 339 6.06 23.47 0.54
N LEU A 340 5.95 22.18 0.22
CA LEU A 340 7.09 21.27 0.25
C LEU A 340 8.02 21.45 -0.94
N SER A 341 7.46 21.46 -2.14
CA SER A 341 8.17 21.46 -3.42
C SER A 341 7.47 22.39 -4.40
N ALA A 342 8.24 23.02 -5.29
CA ALA A 342 7.69 23.97 -6.26
C ALA A 342 6.59 23.33 -7.11
N CYS A 343 5.38 23.90 -7.10
CA CYS A 343 4.21 23.32 -7.75
C CYS A 343 3.12 24.36 -8.07
N LEU A 344 2.15 23.97 -8.89
CA LEU A 344 1.05 24.82 -9.35
C LEU A 344 -0.10 24.93 -8.33
N TYR A 345 0.20 25.08 -7.03
CA TYR A 345 -0.84 25.15 -5.99
C TYR A 345 -1.78 26.37 -6.16
N LYS A 346 -1.34 27.41 -6.90
CA LYS A 346 -2.17 28.59 -7.20
C LYS A 346 -3.33 28.28 -8.16
N GLU A 347 -3.23 27.18 -8.89
CA GLU A 347 -4.28 26.67 -9.78
C GLU A 347 -5.28 25.77 -9.03
N THR A 348 -5.14 25.63 -7.71
CA THR A 348 -6.06 24.85 -6.87
C THR A 348 -6.69 25.71 -5.79
N GLU A 349 -7.70 25.17 -5.12
CA GLU A 349 -8.42 25.81 -4.02
C GLU A 349 -7.50 26.16 -2.85
N LEU A 350 -6.32 25.52 -2.75
CA LEU A 350 -5.30 25.80 -1.73
C LEU A 350 -4.74 27.22 -1.85
N GLY A 351 -4.74 27.82 -3.05
CA GLY A 351 -4.30 29.21 -3.25
C GLY A 351 -5.09 30.24 -2.44
N ALA A 352 -6.31 29.90 -1.99
CA ALA A 352 -7.14 30.75 -1.15
C ALA A 352 -6.76 30.69 0.35
N PHE A 353 -5.96 29.69 0.77
CA PHE A 353 -5.59 29.48 2.18
C PHE A 353 -4.20 30.02 2.47
N GLN A 354 -4.00 30.60 3.65
CA GLN A 354 -2.67 30.98 4.12
C GLN A 354 -1.86 29.73 4.45
N ALA A 355 -0.64 29.66 3.91
CA ALA A 355 0.28 28.58 4.23
C ALA A 355 0.75 28.64 5.69
N ALA A 356 1.09 27.49 6.25
CA ALA A 356 1.65 27.34 7.58
C ALA A 356 3.08 27.90 7.70
N TYR A 357 3.73 28.23 6.59
CA TYR A 357 5.05 28.85 6.52
C TYR A 357 5.13 29.74 5.28
N ASP A 358 6.06 30.70 5.26
CA ASP A 358 6.23 31.63 4.14
C ASP A 358 6.34 30.90 2.79
N VAL A 359 5.48 31.27 1.85
CA VAL A 359 5.34 30.66 0.52
C VAL A 359 6.38 31.15 -0.48
N GLY A 360 7.27 32.07 -0.09
CA GLY A 360 8.31 32.59 -0.98
C GLY A 360 9.28 31.52 -1.51
N ARG A 361 9.52 30.44 -0.74
CA ARG A 361 10.38 29.32 -1.14
C ARG A 361 9.85 27.99 -0.60
N PRO A 362 9.79 26.92 -1.42
CA PRO A 362 9.41 25.59 -0.94
C PRO A 362 10.46 25.02 0.02
N LEU A 363 10.03 24.18 0.96
CA LEU A 363 10.89 23.62 2.01
C LEU A 363 12.08 22.84 1.46
N ASP A 364 11.90 22.10 0.36
CA ASP A 364 12.96 21.31 -0.27
C ASP A 364 14.09 22.16 -0.85
N SER A 365 13.82 23.44 -1.15
CA SER A 365 14.81 24.40 -1.65
C SER A 365 15.66 25.04 -0.55
N LEU A 366 15.34 24.80 0.72
CA LEU A 366 16.02 25.38 1.88
C LEU A 366 17.18 24.48 2.34
N SER A 367 18.21 25.07 2.96
CA SER A 367 19.25 24.30 3.64
C SER A 367 18.68 23.52 4.83
N THR A 368 19.36 22.47 5.28
CA THR A 368 18.89 21.65 6.42
C THR A 368 18.62 22.47 7.69
N ALA A 369 19.43 23.49 7.97
CA ALA A 369 19.22 24.36 9.12
C ALA A 369 17.95 25.21 8.99
N GLU A 370 17.72 25.76 7.80
CA GLU A 370 16.51 26.54 7.49
C GLU A 370 15.26 25.65 7.46
N GLN A 371 15.34 24.43 6.93
CA GLN A 371 14.26 23.44 6.98
C GLN A 371 13.85 23.15 8.42
N ASN A 372 14.82 22.92 9.31
CA ASN A 372 14.54 22.67 10.72
C ASN A 372 13.87 23.88 11.39
N ALA A 373 14.33 25.10 11.10
CA ALA A 373 13.69 26.32 11.59
C ALA A 373 12.26 26.49 11.07
N ALA A 374 12.03 26.21 9.79
CA ALA A 374 10.71 26.23 9.18
C ALA A 374 9.77 25.20 9.82
N LEU A 375 10.24 23.97 10.04
CA LEU A 375 9.48 22.92 10.72
C LEU A 375 9.12 23.30 12.17
N VAL A 376 10.01 23.99 12.91
CA VAL A 376 9.68 24.54 14.24
C VAL A 376 8.52 25.52 14.13
N SER A 377 8.56 26.46 13.18
CA SER A 377 7.50 27.45 12.95
C SER A 377 6.17 26.77 12.60
N ILE A 378 6.19 25.80 11.68
CA ILE A 378 5.01 24.99 11.32
C ILE A 378 4.43 24.28 12.55
N CYS A 379 5.28 23.64 13.37
CA CYS A 379 4.83 22.97 14.60
C CYS A 379 4.20 23.95 15.61
N GLN A 380 4.70 25.18 15.70
CA GLN A 380 4.12 26.22 16.55
C GLN A 380 2.75 26.67 16.03
N HIS A 381 2.58 26.81 14.72
CA HIS A 381 1.28 27.11 14.10
C HIS A 381 0.27 25.98 14.33
N ILE A 382 0.67 24.72 14.15
CA ILE A 382 -0.18 23.56 14.44
C ILE A 382 -0.62 23.59 15.91
N LYS A 383 0.31 23.79 16.85
CA LYS A 383 0.00 23.89 18.29
C LYS A 383 -0.99 25.01 18.58
N LYS A 384 -0.81 26.19 17.97
CA LYS A 384 -1.70 27.34 18.14
C LYS A 384 -3.10 27.03 17.60
N ALA A 385 -3.20 26.47 16.39
CA ALA A 385 -4.47 26.14 15.75
C ALA A 385 -5.31 25.14 16.56
N ILE A 386 -4.68 24.16 17.22
CA ILE A 386 -5.38 23.23 18.12
C ILE A 386 -5.88 23.93 19.39
N ALA A 387 -5.09 24.87 19.93
CA ALA A 387 -5.42 25.56 21.18
C ALA A 387 -6.51 26.63 21.03
N THR A 388 -6.73 27.16 19.81
CA THR A 388 -7.80 28.13 19.54
C THR A 388 -9.16 27.45 19.63
N ASN A 389 -10.05 27.87 20.51
CA ASN A 389 -11.47 27.45 20.44
C ASN A 389 -12.13 28.27 19.35
N THR A 390 -12.50 27.62 18.24
CA THR A 390 -13.31 28.19 17.16
C THR A 390 -14.78 28.11 17.51
#